data_AF-Q9PT15-F1
#
_entry.id   AF-Q9PT15-F1
#
_cell.length_a   1.000
_cell.length_b   1.000
_cell.length_c   1.000
_cell.angle_alpha   90.00
_cell.angle_beta   90.00
_cell.angle_gamma   90.00
#
_symmetry.space_group_name_H-M   'P 1'
#
loop_
_entity.id
_entity.type
_entity.pdbx_description
1 polymer ?
#
loop_
_entity_poly.entity_id
_entity_poly.type
_entity_poly.pdbx_seq_one_letter_code
_entity_poly.pdbx_strand_id
1 'polypeptide(L)'
;DATLPSLELDSISLLGTNGAHCHPIGTTSVFAIYQFKVTECGTVMTEETDTIIYENRMSSSYQVGVGPFGSITRDSQYDLTFQCRYKGSTIVAVVIDVKPVPPPNPDIAPGPLIVELRLGSGGCLTKGCNEEEVAYTSYYTEADYPVTKVLRDPVYTEVRILARTDPNIVLTLGRCWATTTPNPLSLPQWDLLYDG
;
A
#
# COMPACT_ATOMS: atom_id res chain seq x y z
N ASP A 1 9.48 5.73 -45.32
CA ASP A 1 8.71 4.97 -46.32
C ASP A 1 9.36 3.65 -46.65
N ALA A 2 8.58 2.57 -46.61
CA ALA A 2 9.05 1.21 -46.85
C ALA A 2 9.02 0.80 -48.33
N THR A 3 8.27 1.50 -49.19
CA THR A 3 8.19 1.27 -50.64
C THR A 3 8.23 2.60 -51.41
N LEU A 4 8.83 2.61 -52.61
CA LEU A 4 8.85 3.75 -53.53
C LEU A 4 8.58 3.19 -54.95
N PRO A 5 7.45 3.54 -55.60
CA PRO A 5 6.36 4.45 -55.20
C PRO A 5 5.59 4.03 -53.93
N SER A 6 4.80 4.93 -53.35
CA SER A 6 3.99 4.62 -52.17
C SER A 6 3.03 3.46 -52.46
N LEU A 7 2.99 2.47 -51.56
CA LEU A 7 2.02 1.38 -51.63
C LEU A 7 0.62 1.89 -51.28
N GLU A 8 -0.37 1.55 -52.10
CA GLU A 8 -1.77 1.82 -51.78
C GLU A 8 -2.26 0.78 -50.76
N LEU A 9 -2.49 1.21 -49.52
CA LEU A 9 -2.82 0.29 -48.43
C LEU A 9 -4.15 -0.45 -48.61
N ASP A 10 -5.08 0.14 -49.36
CA ASP A 10 -6.38 -0.48 -49.69
C ASP A 10 -6.27 -1.56 -50.79
N SER A 11 -5.13 -1.65 -51.48
CA SER A 11 -4.88 -2.66 -52.53
C SER A 11 -4.41 -4.01 -51.98
N ILE A 12 -4.12 -4.10 -50.68
CA ILE A 12 -3.56 -5.29 -50.05
C ILE A 12 -4.67 -6.32 -49.80
N SER A 13 -4.45 -7.53 -50.30
CA SER A 13 -5.35 -8.67 -50.16
C SER A 13 -4.66 -9.84 -49.45
N LEU A 14 -5.43 -10.57 -48.64
CA LEU A 14 -5.00 -11.84 -48.05
C LEU A 14 -5.23 -12.99 -49.03
N LEU A 15 -4.55 -14.12 -48.80
CA LEU A 15 -4.63 -15.30 -49.67
C LEU A 15 -6.07 -15.80 -49.87
N GLY A 16 -6.92 -15.71 -48.85
CA GLY A 16 -8.36 -15.93 -48.97
C GLY A 16 -9.13 -14.61 -49.05
N THR A 17 -9.59 -14.25 -50.25
CA THR A 17 -10.32 -13.00 -50.54
C THR A 17 -11.83 -13.06 -50.23
N ASN A 18 -12.38 -14.25 -49.94
CA ASN A 18 -13.83 -14.47 -49.91
C ASN A 18 -14.46 -14.42 -48.50
N GLY A 19 -13.74 -13.90 -47.50
CA GLY A 19 -14.24 -13.81 -46.12
C GLY A 19 -14.68 -12.39 -45.75
N ALA A 20 -15.81 -12.27 -45.06
CA ALA A 20 -16.33 -10.99 -44.54
C ALA A 20 -15.32 -10.23 -43.66
N HIS A 21 -14.33 -10.93 -43.10
CA HIS A 21 -13.31 -10.40 -42.19
C HIS A 21 -11.90 -10.31 -42.79
N CYS A 22 -11.74 -10.51 -44.10
CA CYS A 22 -10.43 -10.53 -44.75
C CYS A 22 -10.02 -9.18 -45.36
N HIS A 23 -10.71 -8.12 -44.96
CA HIS A 23 -10.46 -6.74 -45.33
C HIS A 23 -9.89 -6.00 -44.11
N PRO A 24 -9.15 -4.89 -44.31
CA PRO A 24 -8.63 -4.12 -43.19
C PRO A 24 -9.78 -3.53 -42.36
N ILE A 25 -9.66 -3.62 -41.04
CA ILE A 25 -10.61 -3.02 -40.09
C ILE A 25 -10.34 -1.53 -39.85
N GLY A 26 -9.16 -1.06 -40.25
CA GLY A 26 -8.79 0.35 -40.21
C GLY A 26 -7.53 0.61 -41.04
N THR A 27 -7.55 1.67 -41.82
CA THR A 27 -6.42 2.16 -42.61
C THR A 27 -6.14 3.62 -42.28
N THR A 28 -4.87 3.99 -42.25
CA THR A 28 -4.38 5.36 -42.16
C THR A 28 -3.45 5.62 -43.34
N SER A 29 -2.84 6.81 -43.43
CA SER A 29 -1.83 7.09 -44.45
C SER A 29 -0.53 6.29 -44.29
N VAL A 30 -0.33 5.61 -43.16
CA VAL A 30 0.96 4.95 -42.84
C VAL A 30 0.82 3.50 -42.32
N PHE A 31 -0.37 3.05 -41.91
CA PHE A 31 -0.59 1.66 -41.50
C PHE A 31 -2.01 1.15 -41.86
N ALA A 32 -2.12 -0.15 -42.09
CA ALA A 32 -3.37 -0.88 -42.23
C ALA A 32 -3.44 -1.99 -41.17
N ILE A 33 -4.60 -2.19 -40.55
CA ILE A 33 -4.82 -3.18 -39.49
C ILE A 33 -5.80 -4.24 -39.99
N TYR A 34 -5.39 -5.51 -39.89
CA TYR A 34 -6.21 -6.67 -40.19
C TYR A 34 -6.51 -7.45 -38.91
N GLN A 35 -7.76 -7.86 -38.74
CA GLN A 35 -8.18 -8.69 -37.60
C GLN A 35 -9.13 -9.78 -38.09
N PHE A 36 -8.66 -11.02 -38.05
CA PHE A 36 -9.41 -12.21 -38.48
C PHE A 36 -8.97 -13.41 -37.64
N LYS A 37 -9.78 -14.48 -37.62
CA LYS A 37 -9.40 -15.71 -36.90
C LYS A 37 -8.23 -16.40 -37.60
N VAL A 38 -7.40 -17.08 -36.81
CA VAL A 38 -6.21 -17.79 -37.32
C VAL A 38 -6.52 -18.89 -38.35
N THR A 39 -7.78 -19.32 -38.47
CA THR A 39 -8.24 -20.32 -39.44
C THR A 39 -8.97 -19.72 -40.65
N GLU A 40 -9.09 -18.40 -40.73
CA GLU A 40 -9.83 -17.70 -41.79
C GLU A 40 -8.88 -17.08 -42.83
N CYS A 41 -9.43 -16.43 -43.85
CA CYS A 41 -8.69 -15.66 -44.85
C CYS A 41 -7.60 -16.44 -45.62
N GLY A 42 -7.83 -17.73 -45.84
CA GLY A 42 -6.90 -18.60 -46.57
C GLY A 42 -5.67 -19.00 -45.77
N THR A 43 -5.67 -18.82 -44.45
CA THR A 43 -4.58 -19.27 -43.59
C THR A 43 -4.41 -20.78 -43.68
N VAL A 44 -3.18 -21.24 -43.91
CA VAL A 44 -2.83 -22.66 -43.97
C VAL A 44 -2.26 -23.08 -42.62
N MET A 45 -2.81 -24.15 -42.06
CA MET A 45 -2.32 -24.75 -40.82
C MET A 45 -1.38 -25.91 -41.16
N THR A 46 -0.22 -25.93 -40.50
CA THR A 46 0.76 -27.02 -40.56
C THR A 46 1.15 -27.42 -39.14
N GLU A 47 1.46 -28.69 -38.96
CA GLU A 47 1.88 -29.26 -37.68
C GLU A 47 3.36 -29.64 -37.77
N GLU A 48 4.17 -29.07 -36.88
CA GLU A 48 5.55 -29.48 -36.61
C GLU A 48 5.61 -30.14 -35.21
N THR A 49 6.74 -30.76 -34.87
CA THR A 49 6.94 -31.38 -33.56
C THR A 49 6.67 -30.37 -32.42
N ASP A 50 5.59 -30.62 -31.65
CA ASP A 50 5.13 -29.82 -30.50
C ASP A 50 4.70 -28.38 -30.84
N THR A 51 4.52 -28.03 -32.12
CA THR A 51 4.14 -26.67 -32.55
C THR A 51 3.15 -26.69 -33.72
N ILE A 52 2.02 -26.00 -33.56
CA ILE A 52 1.09 -25.72 -34.65
C ILE A 52 1.46 -24.38 -35.28
N ILE A 53 1.62 -24.35 -36.59
CA ILE A 53 2.00 -23.15 -37.36
C ILE A 53 0.84 -22.77 -38.27
N TYR A 54 0.40 -21.53 -38.15
CA TYR A 54 -0.56 -20.92 -39.05
C TYR A 54 0.15 -19.90 -39.93
N GLU A 55 0.12 -20.12 -41.23
CA GLU A 55 0.79 -19.29 -42.23
C GLU A 55 -0.24 -18.61 -43.14
N ASN A 56 -0.05 -17.33 -43.42
CA ASN A 56 -0.84 -16.60 -44.41
C ASN A 56 0.04 -15.58 -45.14
N ARG A 57 -0.45 -15.11 -46.29
CA ARG A 57 0.25 -14.21 -47.19
C ARG A 57 -0.62 -13.00 -47.54
N MET A 58 -0.03 -11.82 -47.42
CA MET A 58 -0.58 -10.56 -47.91
C MET A 58 0.09 -10.22 -49.23
N SER A 59 -0.70 -9.91 -50.25
CA SER A 59 -0.21 -9.52 -51.56
C SER A 59 -0.93 -8.30 -52.11
N SER A 60 -0.17 -7.44 -52.80
CA SER A 60 -0.69 -6.38 -53.66
C SER A 60 0.07 -6.36 -54.99
N SER A 61 -0.69 -6.20 -56.06
CA SER A 61 -0.19 -6.07 -57.43
C SER A 61 -0.12 -4.60 -57.83
N TYR A 62 0.95 -4.24 -58.54
CA TYR A 62 1.06 -2.91 -59.15
C TYR A 62 0.20 -2.79 -60.41
N GLN A 63 -0.25 -1.57 -60.72
CA GLN A 63 -1.02 -1.25 -61.91
C GLN A 63 -0.15 -0.54 -62.95
N VAL A 64 -0.31 -0.93 -64.21
CA VAL A 64 0.41 -0.34 -65.34
C VAL A 64 -0.55 0.57 -66.11
N GLY A 65 -0.32 1.89 -66.03
CA GLY A 65 -1.00 2.87 -66.86
C GLY A 65 -0.32 2.96 -68.24
N VAL A 66 -1.05 2.66 -69.31
CA VAL A 66 -0.53 2.74 -70.69
C VAL A 66 -0.99 4.03 -71.34
N GLY A 67 -0.03 4.87 -71.74
CA GLY A 67 -0.28 6.11 -72.47
C GLY A 67 0.35 6.12 -73.86
N PRO A 68 0.09 7.16 -74.68
CA PRO A 68 0.61 7.29 -76.04
C PRO A 68 2.14 7.38 -76.12
N PHE A 69 2.83 7.64 -75.00
CA PHE A 69 4.28 7.76 -74.91
C PHE A 69 4.95 6.65 -74.09
N GLY A 70 4.21 5.60 -73.72
CA GLY A 70 4.74 4.46 -72.97
C GLY A 70 3.88 4.05 -71.77
N SER A 71 4.34 3.02 -71.06
CA SER A 71 3.71 2.48 -69.85
C SER A 71 4.42 2.97 -68.58
N ILE A 72 3.66 3.38 -67.56
CA ILE A 72 4.19 3.79 -66.26
C ILE A 72 3.50 3.01 -65.13
N THR A 73 4.22 2.78 -64.02
CA THR A 73 3.71 2.22 -62.76
C THR A 73 3.73 3.31 -61.70
N ARG A 74 2.64 3.49 -60.94
CA ARG A 74 2.52 4.56 -59.93
C ARG A 74 2.39 4.04 -58.50
N ASP A 75 2.33 2.74 -58.35
CA ASP A 75 2.16 1.96 -57.14
C ASP A 75 3.25 0.88 -57.04
N SER A 76 3.40 0.30 -55.85
CA SER A 76 4.40 -0.73 -55.57
C SER A 76 3.77 -2.11 -55.49
N GLN A 77 4.52 -3.13 -55.93
CA GLN A 77 4.22 -4.52 -55.62
C GLN A 77 4.53 -4.80 -54.15
N TYR A 78 3.70 -5.60 -53.49
CA TYR A 78 3.94 -6.03 -52.12
C TYR A 78 3.62 -7.52 -51.95
N ASP A 79 4.50 -8.25 -51.27
CA ASP A 79 4.27 -9.65 -50.89
C ASP A 79 4.91 -9.89 -49.51
N LEU A 80 4.08 -10.27 -48.53
CA LEU A 80 4.50 -10.60 -47.17
C LEU A 80 3.88 -11.92 -46.74
N THR A 81 4.72 -12.87 -46.35
CA THR A 81 4.30 -14.10 -45.67
C THR A 81 4.52 -13.95 -44.17
N PHE A 82 3.51 -14.28 -43.35
CA PHE A 82 3.59 -14.21 -41.90
C PHE A 82 3.09 -15.49 -41.26
N GLN A 83 3.65 -15.82 -40.09
CA GLN A 83 3.39 -17.07 -39.37
C GLN A 83 3.11 -16.81 -37.90
N CYS A 84 2.09 -17.49 -37.37
CA CYS A 84 1.81 -17.60 -35.94
C CYS A 84 2.09 -19.03 -35.48
N ARG A 85 3.03 -19.19 -34.54
CA ARG A 85 3.47 -20.51 -34.02
C ARG A 85 2.96 -20.70 -32.59
N TYR A 86 2.19 -21.76 -32.35
CA TYR A 86 1.62 -22.11 -31.05
C TYR A 86 2.25 -23.41 -30.55
N LYS A 87 2.97 -23.34 -29.43
CA LYS A 87 3.54 -24.54 -28.79
C LYS A 87 2.52 -25.22 -27.88
N GLY A 88 2.51 -26.55 -27.88
CA GLY A 88 1.63 -27.36 -27.02
C GLY A 88 1.95 -27.27 -25.52
N SER A 89 3.12 -26.74 -25.16
CA SER A 89 3.52 -26.54 -23.77
C SER A 89 2.93 -25.23 -23.20
N THR A 90 1.85 -25.32 -22.42
CA THR A 90 1.35 -24.19 -21.63
C THR A 90 1.94 -24.23 -20.22
N ILE A 91 2.62 -23.16 -19.80
CA ILE A 91 2.97 -22.95 -18.40
C ILE A 91 1.75 -22.32 -17.73
N VAL A 92 0.96 -23.14 -17.03
CA VAL A 92 -0.16 -22.64 -16.22
C VAL A 92 0.40 -22.15 -14.88
N ALA A 93 0.49 -20.83 -14.71
CA ALA A 93 0.84 -20.23 -13.42
C ALA A 93 -0.40 -20.19 -12.52
N VAL A 94 -0.41 -21.02 -11.47
CA VAL A 94 -1.43 -20.93 -10.41
C VAL A 94 -0.96 -19.88 -9.40
N VAL A 95 -1.68 -18.77 -9.32
CA VAL A 95 -1.46 -17.74 -8.29
C VAL A 95 -2.28 -18.11 -7.06
N ILE A 96 -1.64 -18.63 -6.01
CA ILE A 96 -2.27 -18.89 -4.73
C ILE A 96 -2.08 -17.66 -3.84
N ASP A 97 -3.15 -16.89 -3.64
CA ASP A 97 -3.19 -15.81 -2.66
C ASP A 97 -3.62 -16.35 -1.30
N VAL A 98 -2.65 -16.69 -0.46
CA VAL A 98 -2.90 -17.10 0.94
C VAL A 98 -3.02 -15.84 1.78
N LYS A 99 -4.24 -15.41 2.06
CA LYS A 99 -4.46 -14.30 3.00
C LYS A 99 -4.16 -14.77 4.42
N PRO A 100 -3.20 -14.15 5.13
CA PRO A 100 -2.96 -14.46 6.53
C PRO A 100 -4.20 -14.11 7.36
N VAL A 101 -4.47 -14.94 8.37
CA VAL A 101 -5.52 -14.64 9.36
C VAL A 101 -5.15 -13.33 10.06
N PRO A 102 -6.09 -12.37 10.22
CA PRO A 102 -5.83 -11.16 10.97
C PRO A 102 -5.30 -11.50 12.37
N PRO A 103 -4.28 -10.80 12.89
CA PRO A 103 -3.84 -11.00 14.26
C PRO A 103 -5.02 -10.78 15.21
N PRO A 104 -5.11 -11.56 16.31
CA PRO A 104 -6.14 -11.33 17.31
C PRO A 104 -6.07 -9.89 17.82
N ASN A 105 -7.23 -9.32 18.12
CA ASN A 105 -7.33 -7.96 18.63
C ASN A 105 -6.42 -7.82 19.87
N PRO A 106 -5.70 -6.69 20.01
CA PRO A 106 -4.89 -6.45 21.19
C PRO A 106 -5.78 -6.49 22.43
N ASP A 107 -5.47 -7.41 23.34
CA ASP A 107 -6.10 -7.48 24.65
C ASP A 107 -5.48 -6.38 25.53
N ILE A 108 -6.25 -5.32 25.77
CA ILE A 108 -5.84 -4.22 26.65
C ILE A 108 -6.22 -4.62 28.06
N ALA A 109 -5.40 -5.50 28.64
CA ALA A 109 -5.43 -5.74 30.07
C ALA A 109 -4.77 -4.55 30.79
N PRO A 110 -5.31 -4.08 31.93
CA PRO A 110 -4.59 -3.16 32.81
C PRO A 110 -3.20 -3.75 33.10
N GLY A 111 -2.15 -2.95 32.89
CA GLY A 111 -0.78 -3.38 33.13
C GLY A 111 -0.58 -3.86 34.58
N PRO A 112 0.45 -4.70 34.84
CA PRO A 112 0.64 -5.37 36.12
C PRO A 112 0.97 -4.43 37.30
N LEU A 113 1.22 -3.15 37.03
CA LEU A 113 1.66 -2.18 38.04
C LEU A 113 0.56 -1.16 38.32
N ILE A 114 0.14 -1.10 39.57
CA ILE A 114 -0.78 -0.07 40.07
C ILE A 114 0.06 0.92 40.88
N VAL A 115 -0.02 2.21 40.55
CA VAL A 115 0.69 3.28 41.24
C VAL A 115 -0.31 4.15 41.98
N GLU A 116 0.01 4.50 43.22
CA GLU A 116 -0.81 5.33 44.08
C GLU A 116 -0.01 6.55 44.53
N LEU A 117 -0.63 7.74 44.42
CA LEU A 117 -0.15 8.99 45.02
C LEU A 117 -1.01 9.28 46.24
N ARG A 118 -0.37 9.50 47.39
CA ARG A 118 -1.03 9.85 48.65
C ARG A 118 -0.40 11.07 49.30
N LEU A 119 -1.22 11.85 49.99
CA LEU A 119 -0.78 13.02 50.74
C LEU A 119 -0.59 12.67 52.21
N GLY A 120 0.59 12.95 52.74
CA GLY A 120 0.92 12.79 54.16
C GLY A 120 0.21 13.84 55.00
N SER A 121 -0.46 13.42 56.06
CA SER A 121 -1.20 14.33 56.95
C SER A 121 -0.34 14.93 58.06
N GLY A 122 0.83 14.34 58.35
CA GLY A 122 1.77 14.88 59.35
C GLY A 122 1.17 14.99 60.76
N GLY A 123 0.23 14.11 61.11
CA GLY A 123 -0.53 14.20 62.35
C GLY A 123 0.35 14.00 63.59
N CYS A 124 0.75 15.08 64.24
CA CYS A 124 1.58 15.03 65.44
C CYS A 124 0.72 14.99 66.71
N LEU A 125 0.51 13.79 67.26
CA LEU A 125 -0.34 13.59 68.47
C LEU A 125 0.42 13.79 69.79
N THR A 126 1.73 14.01 69.77
CA THR A 126 2.58 14.13 70.97
C THR A 126 3.35 15.44 70.97
N LYS A 127 3.52 16.05 72.15
CA LYS A 127 4.28 17.30 72.28
C LYS A 127 5.76 17.06 71.95
N GLY A 128 6.27 17.77 70.94
CA GLY A 128 7.67 17.71 70.52
C GLY A 128 7.97 16.76 69.38
N CYS A 129 6.97 16.20 68.68
CA CYS A 129 7.24 15.40 67.49
C CYS A 129 7.55 16.30 66.28
N ASN A 130 8.47 15.83 65.45
CA ASN A 130 8.86 16.50 64.22
C ASN A 130 7.89 16.10 63.10
N GLU A 131 7.22 17.08 62.50
CA GLU A 131 6.25 16.84 61.42
C GLU A 131 6.91 16.19 60.20
N GLU A 132 8.17 16.48 59.90
CA GLU A 132 8.90 15.88 58.76
C GLU A 132 9.15 14.37 58.95
N GLU A 133 9.40 13.94 60.19
CA GLU A 133 9.63 12.52 60.50
C GLU A 133 8.34 11.70 60.49
N VAL A 134 7.22 12.32 60.87
CA VAL A 134 5.91 11.67 61.01
C VAL A 134 5.05 11.82 59.74
N ALA A 135 5.43 12.72 58.82
CA ALA A 135 4.75 13.01 57.56
C ALA A 135 4.36 11.77 56.74
N TYR A 136 5.21 10.74 56.74
CA TYR A 136 5.03 9.50 55.98
C TYR A 136 4.52 8.33 56.84
N THR A 137 3.87 8.63 57.96
CA THR A 137 3.26 7.63 58.85
C THR A 137 1.74 7.75 58.92
N SER A 138 1.20 8.91 58.53
CA SER A 138 -0.24 9.19 58.48
C SER A 138 -0.61 9.87 57.17
N TYR A 139 -1.78 9.55 56.61
CA TYR A 139 -2.20 10.03 55.29
C TYR A 139 -3.62 10.57 55.32
N TYR A 140 -3.91 11.53 54.45
CA TYR A 140 -5.27 11.99 54.21
C TYR A 140 -6.07 10.92 53.45
N THR A 141 -7.37 10.86 53.73
CA THR A 141 -8.35 9.98 53.09
C THR A 141 -9.29 10.80 52.21
N GLU A 142 -10.10 10.15 51.38
CA GLU A 142 -11.09 10.83 50.52
C GLU A 142 -12.03 11.76 51.30
N ALA A 143 -12.35 11.42 52.54
CA ALA A 143 -13.21 12.24 53.41
C ALA A 143 -12.54 13.55 53.88
N ASP A 144 -11.21 13.63 53.82
CA ASP A 144 -10.44 14.81 54.24
C ASP A 144 -10.26 15.83 53.11
N TYR A 145 -10.67 15.51 51.88
CA TYR A 145 -10.58 16.42 50.74
C TYR A 145 -11.77 17.40 50.72
N PRO A 146 -11.54 18.70 50.39
CA PRO A 146 -10.27 19.29 49.99
C PRO A 146 -9.34 19.63 51.16
N VAL A 147 -8.07 19.26 51.04
CA VAL A 147 -7.03 19.58 52.01
C VAL A 147 -6.70 21.09 51.93
N THR A 148 -6.85 21.80 53.04
CA THR A 148 -6.49 23.23 53.14
C THR A 148 -5.15 23.41 53.86
N LYS A 149 -4.31 24.31 53.35
CA LYS A 149 -2.97 24.62 53.87
C LYS A 149 -2.72 26.12 53.84
N VAL A 150 -1.90 26.61 54.76
CA VAL A 150 -1.46 28.02 54.77
C VAL A 150 -0.23 28.17 53.87
N LEU A 151 -0.02 29.37 53.33
CA LEU A 151 1.19 29.67 52.56
C LEU A 151 2.44 29.35 53.39
N ARG A 152 3.38 28.62 52.78
CA ARG A 152 4.63 28.09 53.37
C ARG A 152 4.48 26.84 54.24
N ASP A 153 3.27 26.35 54.48
CA ASP A 153 3.11 25.03 55.09
C ASP A 153 3.49 23.94 54.06
N PRO A 154 4.31 22.95 54.44
CA PRO A 154 4.68 21.88 53.54
C PRO A 154 3.50 20.95 53.24
N VAL A 155 3.50 20.42 52.02
CA VAL A 155 2.59 19.35 51.57
C VAL A 155 3.43 18.13 51.26
N TYR A 156 3.35 17.13 52.15
CA TYR A 156 4.08 15.88 51.98
C TYR A 156 3.35 14.99 50.99
N THR A 157 4.06 14.53 49.97
CA THR A 157 3.55 13.67 48.90
C THR A 157 4.36 12.38 48.87
N GLU A 158 3.68 11.26 48.67
CA GLU A 158 4.34 9.97 48.46
C GLU A 158 3.70 9.25 47.29
N VAL A 159 4.54 8.70 46.42
CA VAL A 159 4.14 7.81 45.33
C VAL A 159 4.65 6.42 45.64
N ARG A 160 3.77 5.41 45.53
CA ARG A 160 4.14 4.01 45.77
C ARG A 160 3.54 3.08 44.73
N ILE A 161 4.23 1.96 44.51
CA ILE A 161 3.71 0.86 43.70
C ILE A 161 2.91 -0.08 44.63
N LEU A 162 1.65 -0.31 44.31
CA LEU A 162 0.79 -1.28 44.97
C LEU A 162 1.02 -2.68 44.39
N ALA A 163 0.89 -3.70 45.24
CA ALA A 163 0.97 -5.12 44.84
C ALA A 163 2.21 -5.49 44.00
N ARG A 164 3.38 -4.90 44.30
CA ARG A 164 4.63 -5.21 43.61
C ARG A 164 5.00 -6.69 43.77
N THR A 165 4.97 -7.44 42.67
CA THR A 165 5.34 -8.87 42.61
C THR A 165 6.81 -9.10 42.28
N ASP A 166 7.44 -8.21 41.51
CA ASP A 166 8.84 -8.31 41.09
C ASP A 166 9.73 -7.35 41.89
N PRO A 167 10.74 -7.83 42.64
CA PRO A 167 11.64 -6.99 43.42
C PRO A 167 12.61 -6.16 42.58
N ASN A 168 12.82 -6.48 41.30
CA ASN A 168 13.68 -5.71 40.41
C ASN A 168 13.02 -4.40 39.93
N ILE A 169 11.73 -4.23 40.20
CA ILE A 169 10.98 -3.03 39.84
C ILE A 169 11.26 -1.93 40.88
N VAL A 170 11.82 -0.84 40.38
CA VAL A 170 12.11 0.38 41.12
C VAL A 170 11.22 1.52 40.60
N LEU A 171 10.66 2.31 41.52
CA LEU A 171 9.89 3.49 41.19
C LEU A 171 10.82 4.70 41.11
N THR A 172 10.83 5.38 39.96
CA THR A 172 11.50 6.67 39.77
C THR A 172 10.47 7.71 39.32
N LEU A 173 10.66 8.96 39.72
CA LEU A 173 9.73 10.05 39.44
C LEU A 173 10.38 11.02 38.46
N GLY A 174 10.13 10.86 37.16
CA GLY A 174 10.80 11.71 36.15
C GLY A 174 10.37 13.18 36.18
N ARG A 175 9.06 13.45 36.30
CA ARG A 175 8.52 14.81 36.37
C ARG A 175 7.24 14.84 37.20
N CYS A 176 7.18 15.75 38.17
CA CYS A 176 5.99 16.02 38.96
C CYS A 176 5.61 17.49 38.81
N TRP A 177 4.33 17.77 38.61
CA TRP A 177 3.83 19.14 38.45
C TRP A 177 2.47 19.32 39.09
N ALA A 178 2.11 20.57 39.35
CA ALA A 178 0.79 20.98 39.81
C ALA A 178 0.06 21.78 38.72
N THR A 179 -1.27 21.69 38.72
CA THR A 179 -2.19 22.43 37.84
C THR A 179 -3.30 23.08 38.65
N THR A 180 -3.94 24.12 38.09
CA THR A 180 -5.12 24.76 38.73
C THR A 180 -6.41 24.00 38.51
N THR A 181 -6.41 23.00 37.64
CA THR A 181 -7.59 22.19 37.31
C THR A 181 -7.27 20.70 37.39
N PRO A 182 -8.29 19.82 37.49
CA PRO A 182 -8.08 18.37 37.46
C PRO A 182 -7.47 17.83 36.16
N ASN A 183 -7.44 18.62 35.09
CA ASN A 183 -6.79 18.22 33.85
C ASN A 183 -5.27 18.37 33.98
N PRO A 184 -4.48 17.27 33.92
CA PRO A 184 -3.02 17.32 34.09
C PRO A 184 -2.31 18.08 32.96
N LEU A 185 -2.96 18.25 31.80
CA LEU A 185 -2.43 18.97 30.65
C LEU A 185 -2.83 20.46 30.63
N SER A 186 -3.57 20.93 31.64
CA SER A 186 -3.95 22.34 31.72
C SER A 186 -2.73 23.23 32.02
N LEU A 187 -2.75 24.43 31.46
CA LEU A 187 -1.77 25.48 31.74
C LEU A 187 -2.37 26.52 32.69
N PRO A 188 -1.57 27.13 33.59
CA PRO A 188 -0.14 26.89 33.79
C PRO A 188 0.18 25.57 34.52
N GLN A 189 1.37 25.02 34.26
CA GLN A 189 1.97 23.92 35.01
C GLN A 189 3.11 24.46 35.87
N TRP A 190 3.17 24.03 37.13
CA TRP A 190 4.30 24.32 38.02
C TRP A 190 5.06 23.03 38.31
N ASP A 191 6.30 22.96 37.85
CA ASP A 191 7.16 21.81 38.10
C ASP A 191 7.58 21.78 39.58
N LEU A 192 7.24 20.69 40.25
CA LEU A 192 7.66 20.35 41.61
C LEU A 192 8.96 19.54 41.59
N LEU A 193 9.10 18.70 40.56
CA LEU A 193 10.27 17.88 40.29
C LEU A 193 10.44 17.75 38.78
N TYR A 194 11.67 17.91 38.29
CA TYR A 194 12.02 17.75 36.88
C TYR A 194 13.34 16.98 36.77
N ASP A 195 13.36 15.96 35.92
CA ASP A 195 14.50 15.08 35.67
C ASP A 195 14.94 14.28 36.93
N GLY A 196 13.99 13.52 37.50
CA GLY A 196 14.21 12.57 38.60
C GLY A 196 14.38 11.11 38.17
#